data_AF-A0A924A951-F1
#
_entry.id   AF-A0A924A951-F1
#
_cell.length_a   1.000
_cell.length_b   1.000
_cell.length_c   1.000
_cell.angle_alpha   90.00
_cell.angle_beta   90.00
_cell.angle_gamma   90.00
#
_symmetry.space_group_name_H-M   'P 1'
#
loop_
_entity.id
_entity.type
_entity.pdbx_description
1 polymer ?
#
loop_
_entity_poly.entity_id
_entity_poly.type
_entity_poly.pdbx_seq_one_letter_code
_entity_poly.pdbx_strand_id
1 'polypeptide(L)'
;MNIREQLKGTGVAIVTPFNENETVDFDALEKLIDNIISNGVEYIVTLGTTGETPTLDKQEKLDIINFTFDKINGRVPVVVGIGGNNTKELINEVQSYPLDKAIAVLSACPYYSKPS
;
A
#
# COMPACT_ATOMS: atom_id res chain seq x y z
N MET A 1 -3.18 21.51 -4.23
CA MET A 1 -4.54 20.96 -4.01
C MET A 1 -4.66 20.54 -2.55
N ASN A 2 -5.88 20.47 -2.01
CA ASN A 2 -6.07 19.87 -0.70
C ASN A 2 -6.23 18.33 -0.86
N ILE A 3 -6.08 17.60 0.24
CA ILE A 3 -6.14 16.12 0.23
C ILE A 3 -7.48 15.57 -0.30
N ARG A 4 -8.60 16.27 -0.10
CA ARG A 4 -9.93 15.84 -0.57
C ARG A 4 -10.08 15.94 -2.08
N GLU A 5 -9.42 16.92 -2.71
CA GLU A 5 -9.40 17.02 -4.17
C GLU A 5 -8.44 16.00 -4.80
N GLN A 6 -7.37 15.61 -4.08
CA GLN A 6 -6.42 14.59 -4.55
C GLN A 6 -6.96 13.17 -4.38
N LEU A 7 -7.72 12.91 -3.31
CA LEU A 7 -8.35 11.61 -3.04
C LEU A 7 -9.85 11.65 -3.38
N LYS A 8 -10.15 11.85 -4.66
CA LYS A 8 -11.51 11.94 -5.19
C LYS A 8 -11.71 10.93 -6.30
N GLY A 9 -12.90 10.33 -6.36
CA GLY A 9 -13.23 9.29 -7.33
C GLY A 9 -12.97 7.89 -6.78
N THR A 10 -12.57 6.98 -7.66
CA THR A 10 -12.35 5.57 -7.36
C THR A 10 -10.94 5.37 -6.83
N GLY A 11 -10.87 4.78 -5.62
CA GLY A 11 -9.63 4.28 -5.05
C GLY A 11 -9.62 2.77 -5.06
N VAL A 12 -8.55 2.16 -5.55
CA VAL A 12 -8.43 0.68 -5.53
C VAL A 12 -7.40 0.26 -4.51
N ALA A 13 -7.84 -0.56 -3.54
CA ALA A 13 -6.94 -1.34 -2.70
C ALA A 13 -6.42 -2.52 -3.51
N ILE A 14 -5.16 -2.44 -3.93
CA ILE A 14 -4.57 -3.45 -4.79
C ILE A 14 -4.20 -4.70 -4.00
N VAL A 15 -4.36 -5.86 -4.64
CA VAL A 15 -3.84 -7.14 -4.15
C VAL A 15 -2.32 -7.17 -4.29
N THR A 16 -1.67 -8.07 -3.56
CA THR A 16 -0.24 -8.38 -3.75
C THR A 16 -0.14 -9.69 -4.54
N PRO A 17 0.28 -9.66 -5.81
CA PRO A 17 0.49 -10.89 -6.57
C PRO A 17 1.67 -11.69 -6.02
N PHE A 18 1.55 -13.02 -6.03
CA PHE A 18 2.60 -13.95 -5.59
C PHE A 18 2.89 -14.97 -6.68
N ASN A 19 4.16 -15.36 -6.78
CA ASN A 19 4.64 -16.47 -7.59
C ASN A 19 4.23 -17.83 -6.97
N GLU A 20 4.36 -18.91 -7.74
CA GLU A 20 4.11 -20.28 -7.24
C GLU A 20 5.02 -20.67 -6.06
N ASN A 21 6.19 -20.03 -5.93
CA ASN A 21 7.12 -20.22 -4.82
C ASN A 21 6.87 -19.25 -3.64
N GLU A 22 5.70 -18.63 -3.59
CA GLU A 22 5.24 -17.72 -2.53
C GLU A 22 5.98 -16.39 -2.43
N THR A 23 6.95 -16.11 -3.31
CA THR A 23 7.60 -14.78 -3.38
C THR A 23 6.71 -13.77 -4.09
N VAL A 24 6.82 -12.48 -3.76
CA VAL A 24 6.08 -11.40 -4.43
C VAL A 24 6.37 -11.39 -5.94
N ASP A 25 5.31 -11.39 -6.76
CA ASP A 25 5.39 -11.26 -8.22
C ASP A 25 5.29 -9.78 -8.63
N PHE A 26 6.46 -9.15 -8.72
CA PHE A 26 6.57 -7.74 -9.10
C PHE A 26 6.17 -7.48 -10.56
N ASP A 27 6.38 -8.43 -11.47
CA ASP A 27 6.01 -8.27 -12.88
C ASP A 27 4.48 -8.26 -13.04
N ALA A 28 3.77 -9.11 -12.29
CA ALA A 28 2.32 -9.08 -12.22
C ALA A 28 1.81 -7.82 -11.51
N LEU A 29 2.49 -7.37 -10.45
CA LEU A 29 2.13 -6.13 -9.74
C LEU A 29 2.22 -4.90 -10.65
N GLU A 30 3.25 -4.80 -11.50
CA GLU A 30 3.38 -3.73 -12.50
C GLU A 30 2.22 -3.74 -13.49
N LYS A 31 1.92 -4.91 -14.07
CA LYS A 31 0.80 -5.07 -15.01
C LYS A 31 -0.54 -4.71 -14.37
N LEU A 32 -0.73 -5.09 -13.10
CA LEU A 32 -1.92 -4.76 -12.33
C LEU A 32 -2.05 -3.25 -12.13
N ILE A 33 -0.99 -2.58 -11.68
CA ILE A 33 -0.96 -1.13 -11.48
C ILE A 33 -1.28 -0.40 -12.79
N ASP A 34 -0.64 -0.80 -13.89
CA ASP A 34 -0.85 -0.20 -15.21
C ASP A 34 -2.28 -0.42 -15.71
N ASN A 35 -2.83 -1.62 -15.53
CA ASN A 35 -4.20 -1.92 -15.91
C ASN A 35 -5.20 -1.06 -15.13
N ILE A 36 -5.02 -0.93 -13.82
CA ILE A 36 -5.89 -0.14 -12.95
C ILE A 36 -5.87 1.34 -13.36
N ILE A 37 -4.68 1.92 -13.51
CA ILE A 37 -4.51 3.33 -13.87
C ILE A 37 -5.05 3.60 -15.29
N SER A 38 -4.77 2.73 -16.25
CA SER A 38 -5.24 2.92 -17.64
C SER A 38 -6.76 2.81 -17.78
N ASN A 39 -7.44 2.14 -16.85
CA ASN A 39 -8.91 2.10 -16.76
C ASN A 39 -9.52 3.28 -15.98
N GLY A 40 -8.72 4.30 -15.67
CA GLY A 40 -9.22 5.58 -15.16
C GLY A 40 -9.38 5.68 -13.65
N VAL A 41 -8.77 4.77 -12.88
CA VAL A 41 -8.76 4.86 -11.41
C VAL A 41 -7.95 6.07 -10.96
N GLU A 42 -8.51 6.82 -10.01
CA GLU A 42 -7.97 8.12 -9.61
C GLU A 42 -6.92 8.04 -8.50
N TYR A 43 -6.89 6.98 -7.70
CA TYR A 43 -5.81 6.73 -6.72
C TYR A 43 -5.67 5.25 -6.35
N ILE A 44 -4.48 4.87 -5.89
CA ILE A 44 -4.16 3.51 -5.46
C ILE A 44 -3.96 3.49 -3.94
N VAL A 45 -4.46 2.44 -3.30
CA VAL A 45 -4.16 2.09 -1.92
C VAL A 45 -3.29 0.83 -1.93
N THR A 46 -2.01 0.97 -1.62
CA THR A 46 -1.09 -0.17 -1.46
C THR A 46 -1.01 -0.60 -0.01
N LEU A 47 -0.62 -1.86 0.24
CA LEU A 47 -0.57 -2.43 1.60
C LEU A 47 -1.87 -2.28 2.39
N GLY A 48 -3.03 -2.35 1.72
CA GLY A 48 -4.31 -2.54 2.40
C GLY A 48 -4.45 -3.97 2.94
N THR A 49 -5.56 -4.26 3.64
CA THR A 49 -5.90 -5.65 4.00
C THR A 49 -6.11 -6.52 2.76
N THR A 50 -6.64 -5.95 1.67
CA THR A 50 -6.79 -6.61 0.36
C THR A 50 -5.45 -7.01 -0.26
N GLY A 51 -4.37 -6.31 0.09
CA GLY A 51 -2.99 -6.66 -0.29
C GLY A 51 -2.36 -7.71 0.62
N GLU A 52 -3.16 -8.36 1.48
CA GLU A 52 -2.72 -9.45 2.37
C GLU A 52 -1.60 -9.05 3.34
N THR A 53 -1.58 -7.79 3.78
CA THR A 53 -0.53 -7.27 4.69
C THR A 53 -0.20 -8.07 5.95
N PRO A 54 -1.12 -8.82 6.58
CA PRO A 54 -0.76 -9.67 7.73
C PRO A 54 0.14 -10.86 7.39
N THR A 55 0.22 -11.27 6.11
CA THR A 55 1.06 -12.40 5.67
C THR A 55 2.41 -11.97 5.10
N LEU A 56 2.62 -10.66 4.93
CA LEU A 56 3.87 -10.11 4.40
C LEU A 56 4.88 -9.84 5.52
N ASP A 57 6.15 -10.14 5.25
CA ASP A 57 7.25 -9.74 6.11
C ASP A 57 7.63 -8.25 5.95
N LYS A 58 8.58 -7.78 6.75
CA LYS A 58 8.99 -6.36 6.77
C LYS A 58 9.69 -5.93 5.47
N GLN A 59 10.48 -6.83 4.88
CA GLN A 59 11.22 -6.54 3.67
C GLN A 59 10.27 -6.53 2.47
N GLU A 60 9.36 -7.50 2.37
CA GLU A 60 8.33 -7.56 1.33
C GLU A 60 7.48 -6.28 1.31
N LYS A 61 7.01 -5.82 2.48
CA LYS A 61 6.26 -4.56 2.57
C LYS A 61 7.06 -3.37 2.06
N LEU A 62 8.32 -3.24 2.47
CA LEU A 62 9.19 -2.15 2.03
C LEU A 62 9.42 -2.20 0.51
N ASP A 63 9.69 -3.37 -0.03
CA ASP A 63 9.92 -3.58 -1.46
C ASP A 63 8.65 -3.28 -2.27
N ILE A 64 7.47 -3.72 -1.80
CA ILE A 64 6.17 -3.41 -2.43
C ILE A 64 5.90 -1.91 -2.41
N ILE A 65 6.16 -1.19 -1.30
CA ILE A 65 5.96 0.26 -1.24
C ILE A 65 6.87 0.96 -2.26
N ASN A 66 8.18 0.65 -2.25
CA ASN A 66 9.14 1.25 -3.16
C ASN A 66 8.75 0.99 -4.62
N PHE A 67 8.45 -0.27 -4.94
CA PHE A 67 8.01 -0.67 -6.26
C PHE A 67 6.72 0.04 -6.69
N THR A 68 5.73 0.13 -5.80
CA THR A 68 4.48 0.84 -6.08
C THR A 68 4.75 2.29 -6.44
N PHE A 69 5.57 3.00 -5.66
CA PHE A 69 5.91 4.39 -5.97
C PHE A 69 6.65 4.54 -7.29
N ASP A 70 7.64 3.70 -7.52
CA ASP A 70 8.48 3.74 -8.72
C ASP A 70 7.66 3.44 -9.98
N LYS A 71 6.76 2.45 -9.92
CA LYS A 71 5.87 2.13 -11.04
C LYS A 71 4.83 3.21 -11.25
N ILE A 72 4.15 3.67 -10.20
CA ILE A 72 3.11 4.71 -10.36
C ILE A 72 3.73 6.01 -10.88
N ASN A 73 4.95 6.36 -10.47
CA ASN A 73 5.71 7.51 -10.97
C ASN A 73 4.88 8.82 -11.03
N GLY A 74 4.07 9.05 -9.99
CA GLY A 74 3.22 10.24 -9.87
C GLY A 74 2.01 10.31 -10.81
N ARG A 75 1.70 9.24 -11.57
CA ARG A 75 0.53 9.19 -12.46
C ARG A 75 -0.79 9.39 -11.72
N VAL A 76 -0.90 8.80 -10.53
CA VAL A 76 -2.03 8.95 -9.60
C VAL A 76 -1.51 9.04 -8.15
N PRO A 77 -2.25 9.63 -7.20
CA PRO A 77 -1.89 9.62 -5.79
C PRO A 77 -1.87 8.22 -5.20
N VAL A 78 -1.02 8.02 -4.19
CA VAL A 78 -0.85 6.72 -3.51
C VAL A 78 -1.11 6.88 -2.03
N VAL A 79 -2.00 6.04 -1.51
CA VAL A 79 -2.23 5.87 -0.07
C VAL A 79 -1.52 4.60 0.37
N VAL A 80 -0.77 4.67 1.46
CA VAL A 80 -0.08 3.51 2.04
C VAL A 80 -0.85 3.00 3.25
N GLY A 81 -1.27 1.73 3.21
CA GLY A 81 -1.88 1.06 4.34
C GLY A 81 -0.85 0.75 5.42
N ILE A 82 -1.20 1.10 6.65
CA ILE A 82 -0.37 0.91 7.83
C ILE A 82 -1.27 0.30 8.91
N GLY A 83 -0.85 -0.83 9.47
CA GLY A 83 -1.68 -1.53 10.45
C GLY A 83 -0.87 -2.48 11.30
N GLY A 84 -1.27 -2.61 12.56
CA GLY A 84 -0.60 -3.47 13.53
C GLY A 84 -1.33 -3.43 14.86
N ASN A 85 -1.20 -4.50 15.63
CA ASN A 85 -1.64 -4.56 17.03
C ASN A 85 -0.51 -4.25 18.03
N ASN A 86 0.71 -4.04 17.53
CA ASN A 86 1.89 -3.66 18.30
C ASN A 86 2.41 -2.28 17.86
N THR A 87 2.01 -1.23 18.58
CA THR A 87 2.32 0.17 18.21
C THR A 87 3.81 0.46 18.16
N LYS A 88 4.61 -0.07 19.10
CA LYS A 88 6.06 0.20 19.15
C LYS A 88 6.77 -0.40 17.93
N GLU A 89 6.39 -1.62 17.56
CA GLU A 89 6.92 -2.27 16.38
C GLU A 89 6.50 -1.55 15.09
N LEU A 90 5.23 -1.17 15.00
CA LEU A 90 4.70 -0.45 13.84
C LEU A 90 5.41 0.90 13.63
N ILE A 91 5.69 1.65 14.71
CA ILE A 91 6.44 2.91 14.62
C ILE A 91 7.85 2.67 14.06
N ASN A 92 8.55 1.63 14.52
CA ASN A 92 9.89 1.31 14.04
C ASN A 92 9.89 0.89 12.57
N GLU A 93 8.89 0.12 12.14
CA GLU A 93 8.70 -0.29 10.75
C GLU A 93 8.40 0.91 9.84
N VAL A 94 7.48 1.78 10.26
CA VAL A 94 7.07 2.94 9.46
C VAL A 94 8.19 3.96 9.25
N GLN A 95 9.18 4.03 10.15
CA GLN A 95 10.35 4.90 9.99
C GLN A 95 11.22 4.55 8.77
N SER A 96 11.16 3.31 8.25
CA SER A 96 11.90 2.93 7.05
C SER A 96 11.11 3.14 5.76
N TYR A 97 9.82 3.45 5.84
CA TYR A 97 8.96 3.60 4.67
C TYR A 97 9.09 4.99 4.03
N PRO A 98 9.13 5.10 2.70
CA PRO A 98 9.21 6.38 1.98
C PRO A 98 7.85 7.10 1.95
N LEU A 99 7.29 7.37 3.12
CA LEU A 99 5.95 7.95 3.27
C LEU A 99 5.86 9.42 2.86
N ASP A 100 6.98 10.09 2.64
CA ASP A 100 7.05 11.42 2.04
C ASP A 100 6.49 11.44 0.61
N LYS A 101 6.51 10.29 -0.08
CA LYS A 101 5.90 10.10 -1.41
C LYS A 101 4.41 9.79 -1.36
N ALA A 102 3.87 9.40 -0.19
CA ALA A 102 2.47 9.06 -0.03
C ALA A 102 1.60 10.32 0.08
N ILE A 103 0.39 10.30 -0.49
CA ILE A 103 -0.56 11.40 -0.26
C ILE A 103 -1.23 11.30 1.12
N ALA A 104 -1.38 10.08 1.61
CA ALA A 104 -1.98 9.77 2.89
C ALA A 104 -1.53 8.39 3.37
N VAL A 105 -1.77 8.13 4.65
CA VAL A 105 -1.66 6.80 5.24
C VAL A 105 -3.05 6.32 5.67
N LEU A 106 -3.36 5.07 5.36
CA LEU A 106 -4.57 4.38 5.81
C LEU A 106 -4.22 3.58 7.07
N SER A 107 -4.48 4.14 8.24
CA SER A 107 -4.23 3.46 9.53
C SER A 107 -5.39 2.54 9.88
N ALA A 108 -5.14 1.23 9.94
CA ALA A 108 -6.11 0.28 10.47
C ALA A 108 -6.22 0.40 12.00
N CYS A 109 -7.40 0.14 12.56
CA CYS A 109 -7.56 0.00 14.00
C CYS A 109 -6.75 -1.20 14.52
N PRO A 110 -6.15 -1.14 15.72
CA PRO A 110 -5.46 -2.28 16.30
C PRO A 110 -6.40 -3.48 16.42
N TYR A 111 -6.12 -4.52 15.64
CA TYR A 111 -6.95 -5.72 15.56
C TYR A 111 -6.64 -6.69 16.70
N TYR A 112 -7.56 -7.63 16.94
CA TYR A 112 -7.50 -8.66 17.97
C TYR A 112 -7.56 -8.17 19.42
N SER A 113 -6.66 -7.27 19.83
CA SER A 113 -6.43 -6.90 21.23
C SER A 113 -7.55 -6.08 21.88
N LYS A 114 -8.47 -5.50 21.10
CA LYS A 114 -9.57 -4.63 21.57
C LYS A 114 -9.12 -3.54 22.59
N PRO A 115 -8.15 -2.67 22.24
CA PRO A 115 -7.69 -1.60 23.14
C PRO A 115 -8.79 -0.57 23.42
N SER A 116 -8.69 0.14 24.55
CA SER A 116 -9.63 1.17 25.03
C SER A 116 -9.23 2.59 24.61
#